data_AF-A0A351UWW3-F1
#
_entry.id   AF-A0A351UWW3-F1
#
_cell.length_a   1.000
_cell.length_b   1.000
_cell.length_c   1.000
_cell.angle_alpha   90.00
_cell.angle_beta   90.00
_cell.angle_gamma   90.00
#
_symmetry.space_group_name_H-M   'P 1'
#
loop_
_entity.id
_entity.type
_entity.pdbx_description
1 polymer ?
#
loop_
_entity_poly.entity_id
_entity_poly.type
_entity_poly.pdbx_seq_one_letter_code
_entity_poly.pdbx_strand_id
1 'polypeptide(L)'
;MEEIRELLQTCLNIDFLNAVLSNPREKDTIQKVRIRPVLKGKELYFQCEEQRGKQAFHKNGQTQETAERILEYLEQFRQMQIETKKFLYTVLVSKKGKITIRKKVQTRCQKEADLSHNRSKRYILQEGIPVPFLVDLGVMTQEGKVVHARFDKFRQINRFLEFIEDILPKLPKDREVTILDFGCGKSYLTF
;
A
#
# COMPACT_ATOMS: atom_id res chain seq x y z
N MET A 1 -29.73 -5.87 -8.15
CA MET A 1 -28.88 -5.32 -7.08
C MET A 1 -28.65 -6.34 -5.96
N GLU A 2 -29.61 -7.24 -5.69
CA GLU A 2 -29.45 -8.42 -4.79
C GLU A 2 -28.13 -9.18 -4.99
N GLU A 3 -27.84 -9.63 -6.22
CA GLU A 3 -26.65 -10.46 -6.53
C GLU A 3 -25.33 -9.77 -6.14
N ILE A 4 -25.26 -8.44 -6.28
CA ILE A 4 -24.07 -7.68 -5.90
C ILE A 4 -23.98 -7.60 -4.38
N ARG A 5 -25.11 -7.45 -3.69
CA ARG A 5 -25.16 -7.40 -2.22
C ARG A 5 -24.65 -8.71 -1.60
N GLU A 6 -25.09 -9.85 -2.13
CA GLU A 6 -24.62 -11.18 -1.71
C GLU A 6 -23.12 -11.36 -1.99
N LEU A 7 -22.66 -10.92 -3.16
CA LEU A 7 -21.24 -10.95 -3.51
C LEU A 7 -20.40 -10.13 -2.50
N LEU A 8 -20.86 -8.93 -2.15
CA LEU A 8 -20.16 -8.04 -1.22
C LEU A 8 -20.13 -8.61 0.19
N GLN A 9 -21.25 -9.17 0.68
CA GLN A 9 -21.28 -9.86 1.98
C GLN A 9 -20.29 -11.02 2.05
N THR A 10 -20.13 -11.75 0.93
CA THR A 10 -19.18 -12.87 0.85
C THR A 10 -17.73 -12.40 0.74
N CYS A 11 -17.47 -11.28 0.07
CA CYS A 11 -16.12 -10.80 -0.22
C CYS A 11 -15.52 -9.90 0.86
N LEU A 12 -16.34 -9.13 1.60
CA LEU A 12 -15.88 -8.14 2.59
C LEU A 12 -15.52 -8.82 3.93
N ASN A 13 -14.45 -9.60 3.92
CA ASN A 13 -13.89 -10.27 5.08
C ASN A 13 -12.34 -10.22 5.06
N ILE A 14 -11.68 -11.01 5.90
CA ILE A 14 -10.21 -11.07 6.02
C ILE A 14 -9.48 -11.54 4.75
N ASP A 15 -10.19 -12.13 3.79
CA ASP A 15 -9.63 -12.56 2.50
C ASP A 15 -9.80 -11.49 1.41
N PHE A 16 -10.48 -10.38 1.71
CA PHE A 16 -10.54 -9.21 0.84
C PHE A 16 -9.14 -8.59 0.69
N LEU A 17 -8.72 -8.27 -0.54
CA LEU A 17 -7.45 -7.61 -0.80
C LEU A 17 -7.67 -6.15 -1.21
N ASN A 18 -8.48 -5.93 -2.23
CA ASN A 18 -8.87 -4.60 -2.67
C ASN A 18 -10.16 -4.67 -3.52
N ALA A 19 -10.80 -3.52 -3.70
CA ALA A 19 -11.74 -3.31 -4.79
C ALA A 19 -11.50 -1.96 -5.45
N VAL A 20 -11.84 -1.87 -6.73
CA VAL A 20 -11.70 -0.66 -7.52
C VAL A 20 -12.97 -0.44 -8.33
N LEU A 21 -13.63 0.69 -8.09
CA LEU A 21 -14.69 1.19 -8.96
C LEU A 21 -14.10 2.20 -9.95
N SER A 22 -14.46 2.04 -11.21
CA SER A 22 -13.87 2.76 -12.33
C SER A 22 -14.89 2.94 -13.46
N ASN A 23 -14.53 3.74 -14.47
CA ASN A 23 -15.41 4.09 -15.59
C ASN A 23 -16.69 4.82 -15.12
N PRO A 24 -16.56 6.06 -14.61
CA PRO A 24 -17.69 6.84 -14.13
C PRO A 24 -18.67 7.15 -15.28
N ARG A 25 -19.95 7.26 -14.95
CA ARG A 25 -21.01 7.60 -15.92
C ARG A 25 -20.94 9.06 -16.36
N GLU A 26 -20.54 9.93 -15.45
CA GLU A 26 -20.37 11.37 -15.64
C GLU A 26 -18.89 11.74 -15.48
N LYS A 27 -18.41 12.75 -16.22
CA LYS A 27 -16.98 13.11 -16.26
C LYS A 27 -16.56 14.06 -15.13
N ASP A 28 -17.49 14.84 -14.58
CA ASP A 28 -17.20 15.88 -13.57
C ASP A 28 -17.34 15.41 -12.11
N THR A 29 -17.53 14.12 -11.88
CA THR A 29 -17.71 13.54 -10.53
C THR A 29 -16.47 12.76 -10.07
N ILE A 30 -16.66 11.78 -9.18
CA ILE A 30 -15.61 10.93 -8.64
C ILE A 30 -14.99 10.11 -9.78
N GLN A 31 -13.69 10.23 -9.99
CA GLN A 31 -13.00 9.60 -11.12
C GLN A 31 -12.76 8.10 -10.88
N LYS A 32 -12.48 7.75 -9.62
CA LYS A 32 -12.13 6.39 -9.19
C LYS A 32 -12.39 6.25 -7.70
N VAL A 33 -12.88 5.08 -7.29
CA VAL A 33 -12.93 4.70 -5.87
C VAL A 33 -12.08 3.47 -5.66
N ARG A 34 -11.19 3.51 -4.68
CA ARG A 34 -10.40 2.34 -4.24
C ARG A 34 -10.83 1.95 -2.84
N ILE A 35 -10.97 0.65 -2.61
CA ILE A 35 -11.38 0.10 -1.33
C ILE A 35 -10.32 -0.88 -0.90
N ARG A 36 -9.84 -0.76 0.33
CA ARG A 36 -8.84 -1.67 0.93
C ARG A 36 -9.23 -2.02 2.36
N PRO A 37 -8.91 -3.22 2.84
CA PRO A 37 -9.12 -3.58 4.24
C PRO A 37 -8.08 -2.86 5.10
N VAL A 38 -8.47 -2.45 6.31
CA VAL A 38 -7.61 -1.80 7.29
C VAL A 38 -7.99 -2.26 8.70
N LEU A 39 -7.01 -2.57 9.56
CA LEU A 39 -7.27 -2.97 10.95
C LEU A 39 -7.24 -1.77 11.88
N LYS A 40 -8.38 -1.37 12.45
CA LYS A 40 -8.41 -0.31 13.47
C LYS A 40 -8.47 -0.98 14.86
N GLY A 41 -7.31 -1.13 15.49
CA GLY A 41 -7.20 -1.97 16.68
C GLY A 41 -7.33 -3.45 16.33
N LYS A 42 -8.35 -4.14 16.86
CA LYS A 42 -8.65 -5.56 16.55
C LYS A 42 -9.80 -5.74 15.55
N GLU A 43 -10.43 -4.65 15.13
CA GLU A 43 -11.60 -4.69 14.25
C GLU A 43 -11.23 -4.43 12.80
N LEU A 44 -11.85 -5.19 11.89
CA LEU A 44 -11.68 -5.06 10.46
C LEU A 44 -12.59 -3.95 9.91
N TYR A 45 -11.97 -2.94 9.33
CA TYR A 45 -12.64 -1.88 8.59
C TYR A 45 -12.23 -1.93 7.12
N PHE A 46 -12.99 -1.24 6.28
CA PHE A 46 -12.65 -1.02 4.88
C PHE A 46 -12.54 0.47 4.63
N GLN A 47 -11.39 0.89 4.11
CA GLN A 47 -11.14 2.27 3.73
C GLN A 47 -11.51 2.48 2.26
N CYS A 48 -12.47 3.37 2.02
CA CYS A 48 -12.82 3.89 0.71
C CYS A 48 -12.03 5.18 0.45
N GLU A 49 -11.25 5.19 -0.63
CA GLU A 49 -10.52 6.33 -1.16
C GLU A 49 -11.24 6.82 -2.43
N GLU A 50 -11.88 7.98 -2.35
CA GLU A 50 -12.50 8.65 -3.48
C GLU A 50 -11.52 9.62 -4.13
N GLN A 51 -11.24 9.44 -5.42
CA GLN A 51 -10.40 10.34 -6.20
C GLN A 51 -11.27 11.39 -6.91
N ARG A 52 -11.11 12.66 -6.53
CA ARG A 52 -11.79 13.82 -7.14
C ARG A 52 -10.73 14.78 -7.67
N GLY A 53 -10.50 14.76 -8.98
CA GLY A 53 -9.41 15.54 -9.58
C GLY A 53 -8.05 15.17 -8.99
N LYS A 54 -7.38 16.15 -8.37
CA LYS A 54 -6.07 15.99 -7.69
C LYS A 54 -6.19 15.62 -6.21
N GLN A 55 -7.40 15.58 -5.64
CA GLN A 55 -7.63 15.30 -4.23
C GLN A 55 -8.11 13.87 -4.02
N ALA A 56 -7.73 13.29 -2.87
CA ALA A 56 -8.20 11.99 -2.40
C ALA A 56 -8.92 12.16 -1.06
N PHE A 57 -10.12 11.59 -0.95
CA PHE A 57 -10.92 11.61 0.27
C PHE A 57 -11.03 10.21 0.84
N HIS A 58 -10.75 10.06 2.13
CA HIS A 58 -10.74 8.75 2.79
C HIS A 58 -11.90 8.64 3.78
N LYS A 59 -12.67 7.55 3.69
CA LYS A 59 -13.69 7.18 4.67
C LYS A 59 -13.52 5.71 5.04
N ASN A 60 -13.54 5.41 6.33
CA ASN A 60 -13.51 4.03 6.82
C ASN A 60 -14.93 3.62 7.19
N GLY A 61 -15.31 2.38 6.90
CA GLY A 61 -16.59 1.80 7.31
C GLY A 61 -16.44 0.34 7.70
N GLN A 62 -17.41 -0.18 8.44
CA GLN A 62 -17.52 -1.62 8.71
C GLN A 62 -18.13 -2.35 7.49
N THR A 63 -18.20 -3.68 7.52
CA THR A 63 -18.67 -4.50 6.39
C THR A 63 -20.00 -4.03 5.81
N GLN A 64 -21.00 -3.79 6.65
CA GLN A 64 -22.35 -3.43 6.19
C GLN A 64 -22.40 -2.02 5.58
N GLU A 65 -21.85 -1.02 6.28
CA GLU A 65 -21.74 0.35 5.80
C GLU A 65 -20.93 0.44 4.50
N THR A 66 -19.88 -0.37 4.37
CA THR A 66 -19.05 -0.42 3.15
C THR A 66 -19.82 -1.03 1.99
N ALA A 67 -20.59 -2.10 2.23
CA ALA A 67 -21.40 -2.72 1.20
C ALA A 67 -22.46 -1.74 0.66
N GLU A 68 -23.12 -0.99 1.54
CA GLU A 68 -24.11 0.03 1.16
C GLU A 68 -23.46 1.14 0.33
N ARG A 69 -22.32 1.67 0.76
CA ARG A 69 -21.54 2.67 -0.02
C ARG A 69 -21.12 2.16 -1.39
N ILE A 70 -20.71 0.89 -1.50
CA ILE A 70 -20.34 0.31 -2.80
C ILE A 70 -21.53 0.30 -3.75
N LEU A 71 -22.73 -0.02 -3.24
CA LEU A 71 -23.95 -0.01 -4.05
C LEU A 71 -24.26 1.41 -4.54
N GLU A 72 -24.12 2.43 -3.70
CA GLU A 72 -24.27 3.84 -4.10
C GLU A 72 -23.25 4.23 -5.18
N TYR A 73 -21.98 3.84 -5.02
CA TYR A 73 -20.96 4.11 -6.04
C TYR A 73 -21.27 3.39 -7.37
N LEU A 74 -21.84 2.18 -7.36
CA LEU A 74 -22.19 1.47 -8.58
C LEU A 74 -23.30 2.15 -9.39
N GLU A 75 -24.06 3.07 -8.80
CA GLU A 75 -24.96 3.95 -9.57
C GLU A 75 -24.16 4.95 -10.42
N GLN A 76 -23.03 5.42 -9.90
CA GLN A 76 -22.15 6.40 -10.56
C GLN A 76 -21.10 5.76 -11.47
N PHE A 77 -20.75 4.49 -11.26
CA PHE A 77 -19.73 3.76 -12.02
C PHE A 77 -20.33 2.67 -12.92
N ARG A 78 -19.61 2.29 -13.97
CA ARG A 78 -20.00 1.18 -14.87
C ARG A 78 -19.23 -0.11 -14.61
N GLN A 79 -18.19 -0.05 -13.80
CA GLN A 79 -17.31 -1.19 -13.57
C GLN A 79 -16.79 -1.20 -12.14
N MET A 80 -16.79 -2.39 -11.54
CA MET A 80 -16.11 -2.68 -10.29
C MET A 80 -15.27 -3.95 -10.44
N GLN A 81 -14.07 -3.93 -9.89
CA GLN A 81 -13.22 -5.10 -9.74
C GLN A 81 -13.03 -5.36 -8.24
N ILE A 82 -13.19 -6.61 -7.83
CA ILE A 82 -12.93 -7.04 -6.45
C ILE A 82 -11.86 -8.12 -6.50
N GLU A 83 -10.81 -7.94 -5.73
CA GLU A 83 -9.76 -8.92 -5.55
C GLU A 83 -9.82 -9.48 -4.14
N THR A 84 -9.91 -10.81 -4.05
CA THR A 84 -9.83 -11.59 -2.81
C THR A 84 -8.68 -12.58 -2.96
N LYS A 85 -8.19 -13.17 -1.86
CA LYS A 85 -7.09 -14.17 -1.89
C LYS A 85 -7.32 -15.36 -2.84
N LYS A 86 -8.58 -15.67 -3.16
CA LYS A 86 -8.95 -16.86 -3.95
C LYS A 86 -9.50 -16.51 -5.33
N PHE A 87 -10.17 -15.36 -5.45
CA PHE A 87 -10.94 -15.01 -6.64
C PHE A 87 -10.79 -13.54 -7.01
N LEU A 88 -10.78 -13.29 -8.31
CA LEU A 88 -10.96 -11.99 -8.91
C LEU A 88 -12.38 -11.92 -9.48
N TYR A 89 -13.15 -10.93 -9.03
CA TYR A 89 -14.48 -10.64 -9.56
C TYR A 89 -14.43 -9.37 -10.40
N THR A 90 -15.08 -9.40 -11.56
CA THR A 90 -15.32 -8.22 -12.39
C THR A 90 -16.83 -8.04 -12.55
N VAL A 91 -17.34 -6.94 -12.03
CA VAL A 91 -18.74 -6.54 -12.15
C VAL A 91 -18.83 -5.43 -13.20
N LEU A 92 -19.65 -5.66 -14.22
CA LEU A 92 -19.93 -4.69 -15.28
C LEU A 92 -21.40 -4.31 -15.23
N VAL A 93 -21.68 -3.02 -15.25
CA VAL A 93 -23.05 -2.47 -15.28
C VAL A 93 -23.24 -1.75 -16.61
N SER A 94 -24.14 -2.28 -17.43
CA SER A 94 -24.48 -1.69 -18.72
C SER A 94 -25.24 -0.36 -18.57
N LYS A 95 -25.35 0.38 -19.68
CA LYS A 95 -26.19 1.59 -19.75
C LYS A 95 -27.65 1.33 -19.39
N LYS A 96 -28.18 0.13 -19.69
CA LYS A 96 -29.56 -0.30 -19.40
C LYS A 96 -29.73 -1.00 -18.03
N GLY A 97 -28.72 -0.95 -17.15
CA GLY A 97 -28.78 -1.55 -15.81
C GLY A 97 -28.54 -3.06 -15.75
N LYS A 98 -28.38 -3.76 -16.89
CA LYS A 98 -27.94 -5.17 -16.90
C LYS A 98 -26.58 -5.30 -16.22
N ILE A 99 -26.53 -6.17 -15.20
CA ILE A 99 -25.33 -6.50 -14.43
C ILE A 99 -24.70 -7.76 -15.03
N THR A 100 -23.36 -7.83 -15.06
CA THR A 100 -22.62 -9.04 -15.43
C THR A 100 -21.47 -9.22 -14.45
N ILE A 101 -21.46 -10.36 -13.76
CA ILE A 101 -20.42 -10.72 -12.80
C ILE A 101 -19.57 -11.83 -13.41
N ARG A 102 -18.28 -11.56 -13.60
CA ARG A 102 -17.29 -12.55 -14.03
C ARG A 102 -16.44 -12.94 -12.84
N LYS A 103 -16.34 -14.24 -12.55
CA LYS A 103 -15.49 -14.81 -11.50
C LYS A 103 -14.32 -15.54 -12.15
N LYS A 104 -13.10 -15.25 -11.70
CA LYS A 104 -11.87 -15.94 -12.11
C LYS A 104 -11.11 -16.42 -10.87
N VAL A 105 -10.60 -17.65 -10.90
CA VAL A 105 -9.71 -18.16 -9.84
C VAL A 105 -8.39 -17.41 -9.92
N GLN A 106 -7.90 -16.94 -8.78
CA GLN A 106 -6.63 -16.23 -8.70
C GLN A 106 -5.49 -17.26 -8.65
N THR A 107 -4.71 -17.34 -9.73
CA THR A 107 -3.56 -18.25 -9.86
C THR A 107 -2.25 -17.68 -9.32
N ARG A 108 -2.22 -16.39 -8.95
CA ARG A 108 -1.08 -15.78 -8.26
C ARG A 108 -1.26 -15.89 -6.76
N CYS A 109 -0.56 -16.86 -6.17
CA CYS A 109 -0.28 -16.85 -4.74
C CYS A 109 0.59 -15.63 -4.39
N GLN A 110 0.44 -15.11 -3.16
CA GLN A 110 1.29 -14.10 -2.50
C GLN A 110 1.05 -12.61 -2.82
N LYS A 111 -0.09 -12.06 -2.42
CA LYS A 111 -0.09 -10.78 -1.69
C LYS A 111 -1.10 -10.88 -0.56
N GLU A 112 -0.61 -10.99 0.67
CA GLU A 112 -1.45 -10.73 1.84
C GLU A 112 -1.99 -9.30 1.72
N ALA A 113 -3.24 -9.09 2.14
CA ALA A 113 -3.79 -7.74 2.17
C ALA A 113 -2.89 -6.88 3.07
N ASP A 114 -2.48 -5.71 2.58
CA ASP A 114 -1.81 -4.73 3.42
C ASP A 114 -2.85 -4.10 4.37
N LEU A 115 -3.01 -4.73 5.53
CA LEU A 115 -3.93 -4.32 6.59
C LEU A 115 -3.45 -3.09 7.36
N SER A 116 -2.25 -2.58 7.06
CA SER A 116 -1.67 -1.43 7.74
C SER A 116 -2.41 -0.14 7.36
N HIS A 117 -2.75 0.67 8.37
CA HIS A 117 -3.33 2.00 8.11
C HIS A 117 -2.32 2.93 7.47
N ASN A 118 -1.05 2.84 7.89
CA ASN A 118 0.04 3.69 7.44
C ASN A 118 0.94 2.93 6.47
N ARG A 119 1.22 3.53 5.31
CA ARG A 119 2.33 3.07 4.46
C ARG A 119 3.63 3.24 5.24
N SER A 120 4.23 2.14 5.69
CA SER A 120 5.57 2.17 6.23
C SER A 120 6.55 2.46 5.09
N LYS A 121 7.41 3.46 5.29
CA LYS A 121 8.51 3.72 4.36
C LYS A 121 9.49 2.55 4.49
N ARG A 122 9.81 1.91 3.37
CA ARG A 122 10.84 0.86 3.34
C ARG A 122 12.19 1.55 3.32
N TYR A 123 12.97 1.29 4.37
CA TYR A 123 14.34 1.75 4.52
C TYR A 123 15.28 0.55 4.32
N ILE A 124 16.47 0.76 3.77
CA ILE A 124 17.52 -0.27 3.60
C ILE A 124 17.96 -0.77 4.98
N LEU A 125 18.24 0.16 5.89
CA LEU A 125 18.41 -0.11 7.32
C LEU A 125 17.03 -0.02 7.97
N GLN A 126 16.52 -1.13 8.47
CA GLN A 126 15.18 -1.22 9.04
C GLN A 126 15.18 -0.91 10.54
N GLU A 127 14.14 -0.23 11.00
CA GLU A 127 13.91 -0.03 12.43
C GLU A 127 13.52 -1.35 13.11
N GLY A 128 14.02 -1.58 14.33
CA GLY A 128 13.86 -2.83 15.08
C GLY A 128 14.95 -3.86 14.83
N ILE A 129 15.86 -3.59 13.89
CA ILE A 129 17.07 -4.40 13.67
C ILE A 129 18.28 -3.54 14.05
N PRO A 130 18.97 -3.83 15.18
CA PRO A 130 20.11 -3.03 15.60
C PRO A 130 21.25 -3.15 14.59
N VAL A 131 21.72 -2.01 14.11
CA VAL A 131 22.89 -1.90 13.24
C VAL A 131 24.06 -1.40 14.07
N PRO A 132 25.14 -2.18 14.28
CA PRO A 132 26.18 -1.88 15.28
C PRO A 132 26.70 -0.43 15.23
N PHE A 133 27.13 0.04 14.05
CA PHE A 133 27.67 1.40 13.93
C PHE A 133 26.61 2.49 14.20
N LEU A 134 25.32 2.25 13.90
CA LEU A 134 24.25 3.20 14.21
C LEU A 134 23.96 3.25 15.71
N VAL A 135 24.15 2.14 16.42
CA VAL A 135 24.06 2.10 17.88
C VAL A 135 25.21 2.88 18.51
N ASP A 136 26.44 2.67 18.04
CA ASP A 136 27.62 3.39 18.54
C ASP A 136 27.52 4.90 18.31
N LEU A 137 26.92 5.32 17.20
CA LEU A 137 26.64 6.73 16.91
C LEU A 137 25.44 7.33 17.68
N GLY A 138 24.74 6.49 18.46
CA GLY A 138 23.52 6.84 19.18
C GLY A 138 22.33 7.15 18.29
N VAL A 139 22.38 6.76 17.00
CA VAL A 139 21.24 6.89 16.06
C VAL A 139 20.19 5.82 16.34
N MET A 140 20.63 4.62 16.73
CA MET A 140 19.78 3.54 17.19
C MET A 140 20.04 3.21 18.66
N THR A 141 19.04 2.63 19.32
CA THR A 141 19.21 1.95 20.62
C THR A 141 19.72 0.53 20.41
N GLN A 142 20.16 -0.13 21.48
CA GLN A 142 20.60 -1.53 21.44
C GLN A 142 19.48 -2.48 20.96
N GLU A 143 18.22 -2.10 21.15
CA GLU A 143 17.05 -2.83 20.66
C GLU A 143 16.69 -2.49 19.20
N GLY A 144 17.51 -1.71 18.50
CA GLY A 144 17.31 -1.34 17.10
C GLY A 144 16.25 -0.27 16.85
N LYS A 145 15.71 0.37 17.90
CA LYS A 145 14.79 1.51 17.75
C LYS A 145 15.55 2.76 17.34
N VAL A 146 14.99 3.57 16.46
CA VAL A 146 15.65 4.82 16.07
C VAL A 146 15.40 5.88 17.14
N VAL A 147 16.46 6.51 17.63
CA VAL A 147 16.34 7.61 18.59
C VAL A 147 15.59 8.76 17.92
N HIS A 148 14.44 9.16 18.47
CA HIS A 148 13.54 10.16 17.86
C HIS A 148 14.27 11.45 17.46
N ALA A 149 15.15 11.98 18.32
CA ALA A 149 15.93 13.19 18.04
C ALA A 149 16.95 13.04 16.87
N ARG A 150 17.24 11.81 16.44
CA ARG A 150 18.18 11.49 15.36
C ARG A 150 17.51 10.82 14.16
N PHE A 151 16.18 10.83 14.10
CA PHE A 151 15.44 10.23 13.00
C PHE A 151 15.80 10.86 11.64
N ASP A 152 16.10 12.16 11.61
CA ASP A 152 16.57 12.83 10.40
C ASP A 152 17.90 12.27 9.89
N LYS A 153 18.80 11.88 10.81
CA LYS A 153 20.06 11.22 10.46
C LYS A 153 19.86 9.80 9.95
N PHE A 154 18.99 9.04 10.61
CA PHE A 154 18.60 7.72 10.12
C PHE A 154 18.02 7.77 8.69
N ARG A 155 17.18 8.78 8.39
CA ARG A 155 16.66 9.02 7.04
C ARG A 155 17.76 9.42 6.05
N GLN A 156 18.67 10.30 6.45
CA GLN A 156 19.77 10.76 5.60
C GLN A 156 20.68 9.59 5.19
N ILE A 157 21.06 8.73 6.15
CA ILE A 157 21.90 7.55 5.92
C ILE A 157 21.20 6.58 4.96
N ASN A 158 19.93 6.27 5.20
CA ASN A 158 19.16 5.41 4.30
C ASN A 158 19.05 5.97 2.88
N ARG A 159 18.80 7.28 2.74
CA ARG A 159 18.75 7.92 1.42
C ARG A 159 20.09 7.84 0.68
N PHE A 160 21.20 7.91 1.41
CA PHE A 160 22.51 7.73 0.81
C PHE A 160 22.73 6.29 0.35
N LEU A 161 22.34 5.30 1.17
CA LEU A 161 22.44 3.89 0.80
C LEU A 161 21.63 3.55 -0.46
N GLU A 162 20.48 4.21 -0.67
CA GLU A 162 19.71 4.07 -1.93
C GLU A 162 20.56 4.47 -3.15
N PHE A 163 21.32 5.57 -3.06
CA PHE A 163 22.22 5.98 -4.14
C PHE A 163 23.38 5.00 -4.36
N ILE A 164 23.88 4.38 -3.28
CA ILE A 164 24.93 3.36 -3.38
C ILE A 164 24.39 2.08 -4.01
N GLU A 165 23.19 1.63 -3.63
CA GLU A 165 22.54 0.44 -4.18
C GLU A 165 22.39 0.53 -5.70
N ASP A 166 22.05 1.70 -6.23
CA ASP A 166 21.93 1.96 -7.67
C ASP A 166 23.25 1.79 -8.45
N ILE A 167 24.40 2.01 -7.80
CA ILE A 167 25.72 1.93 -8.43
C ILE A 167 26.43 0.61 -8.17
N LEU A 168 26.11 -0.10 -7.07
CA LEU A 168 26.76 -1.35 -6.68
C LEU A 168 26.87 -2.38 -7.82
N PRO A 169 25.83 -2.63 -8.65
CA PRO A 169 25.92 -3.59 -9.75
C PRO A 169 26.93 -3.22 -10.84
N LYS A 170 27.30 -1.93 -10.94
CA LYS A 170 28.25 -1.42 -11.93
C LYS A 170 29.69 -1.47 -11.44
N LEU A 171 29.90 -1.69 -10.14
CA LEU A 171 31.24 -1.82 -9.59
C LEU A 171 31.86 -3.16 -10.01
N PRO A 172 33.16 -3.18 -10.35
CA PRO A 172 33.84 -4.42 -10.69
C PRO A 172 33.89 -5.33 -9.46
N LYS A 173 33.66 -6.63 -9.68
CA LYS A 173 33.59 -7.67 -8.62
C LYS A 173 34.82 -8.57 -8.58
N ASP A 174 35.68 -8.45 -9.58
CA ASP A 174 36.86 -9.25 -9.86
C ASP A 174 38.15 -8.62 -9.34
N ARG A 175 38.07 -7.41 -8.79
CA ARG A 175 39.21 -6.68 -8.22
C ARG A 175 38.78 -5.82 -7.05
N GLU A 176 39.77 -5.39 -6.27
CA GLU A 176 39.57 -4.43 -5.21
C GLU A 176 39.13 -3.06 -5.78
N VAL A 177 38.18 -2.42 -5.09
CA VAL A 177 37.66 -1.11 -5.44
C VAL A 177 38.01 -0.14 -4.33
N THR A 178 38.78 0.90 -4.67
CA THR A 178 39.06 2.02 -3.76
C THR A 178 37.95 3.06 -3.89
N ILE A 179 37.25 3.34 -2.79
CA ILE A 179 36.20 4.37 -2.72
C ILE A 179 36.78 5.59 -2.01
N LEU A 180 36.61 6.76 -2.61
CA LEU A 180 37.04 8.05 -2.06
C LEU A 180 35.79 8.85 -1.66
N ASP A 181 35.65 9.15 -0.37
CA ASP A 181 34.56 9.95 0.16
C ASP A 181 34.99 11.41 0.36
N PHE A 182 34.64 12.26 -0.61
CA PHE A 182 34.91 13.69 -0.56
C PHE A 182 33.79 14.42 0.18
N GLY A 183 34.15 15.21 1.20
CA GLY A 183 33.19 15.98 1.97
C GLY A 183 32.38 15.14 2.96
N CYS A 184 32.98 14.09 3.51
CA CYS A 184 32.36 13.09 4.38
C CYS A 184 31.65 13.64 5.64
N GLY A 185 31.95 14.88 6.04
CA GLY A 185 31.33 15.55 7.18
C GLY A 185 31.59 14.78 8.48
N LYS A 186 30.55 14.15 9.04
CA LYS A 186 30.64 13.31 10.26
C LYS A 186 30.97 11.84 9.96
N SER A 187 31.38 11.54 8.73
CA SER A 187 31.86 10.23 8.28
C SER A 187 30.88 9.08 8.50
N TYR A 188 29.57 9.33 8.33
CA TYR A 188 28.51 8.38 8.69
C TYR A 188 28.48 7.06 7.89
N LEU A 189 29.41 6.83 6.97
CA LEU A 189 29.48 5.64 6.13
C LEU A 189 30.92 5.16 5.87
N THR A 190 31.90 5.79 6.52
CA THR A 190 33.34 5.62 6.22
C THR A 190 34.07 5.00 7.41
N PHE A 191 33.34 4.31 8.28
CA PHE A 191 33.85 3.61 9.46
C PHE A 191 33.98 2.11 9.22
#